data_AF-A0A3S4JV84-F1
#
_entry.id   AF-A0A3S4JV84-F1
#
_cell.length_a   1.000
_cell.length_b   1.000
_cell.length_c   1.000
_cell.angle_alpha   90.00
_cell.angle_beta   90.00
_cell.angle_gamma   90.00
#
_symmetry.space_group_name_H-M   'P 1'
#
loop_
_entity.id
_entity.type
_entity.pdbx_description
1 polymer ?
#
loop_
_entity_poly.entity_id
_entity_poly.type
_entity_poly.pdbx_seq_one_letter_code
_entity_poly.pdbx_strand_id
1 'polypeptide(L)'
;MLNHSRATAFARCATLLATGALLYWVGGWAGVVFGWLLPLLTSYPVFAWVSLLAEHRWFMPGFPLERLELEYLMGRPTDYFGVAGWLVRVFIAPTSDAYHLVHSLYPGVRWNYLPAIDRHLKIHDPRYTEHASEGLLFRRGNAPSALSELRERLVAQPLSGRLSTQGSHHD
;
A
#
# COMPACT_ATOMS: atom_id res chain seq x y z
N MET A 1 16.71 10.99 10.22
CA MET A 1 15.28 11.36 10.22
C MET A 1 15.17 12.89 10.14
N LEU A 2 14.91 13.45 8.95
CA LEU A 2 14.91 14.90 8.68
C LEU A 2 13.55 15.36 8.15
N ASN A 3 12.50 15.23 8.96
CA ASN A 3 11.15 15.71 8.62
C ASN A 3 10.56 16.66 9.69
N HIS A 4 11.43 17.29 10.48
CA HIS A 4 11.07 18.17 11.61
C HIS A 4 11.55 19.61 11.43
N SER A 5 11.81 20.07 10.20
CA SER A 5 12.14 21.48 10.02
C SER A 5 10.92 22.34 10.35
N ARG A 6 11.13 23.45 11.08
CA ARG A 6 10.06 24.42 11.38
C ARG A 6 9.40 24.95 10.10
N ALA A 7 10.18 25.09 9.03
CA ALA A 7 9.69 25.48 7.71
C ALA A 7 8.69 24.45 7.13
N THR A 8 8.98 23.15 7.24
CA THR A 8 8.07 22.08 6.78
C THR A 8 6.79 22.05 7.62
N ALA A 9 6.90 22.23 8.94
CA ALA A 9 5.73 22.30 9.82
C ALA A 9 4.86 23.52 9.48
N PHE A 10 5.47 24.70 9.29
CA PHE A 10 4.77 25.91 8.87
C PHE A 10 4.07 25.71 7.52
N ALA A 11 4.76 25.17 6.52
CA ALA A 11 4.20 24.91 5.20
C ALA A 11 2.98 23.98 5.26
N ARG A 12 3.02 22.93 6.10
CA ARG A 12 1.86 22.04 6.32
C ARG A 12 0.69 22.80 6.92
N CYS A 13 0.90 23.56 8.00
CA CYS A 13 -0.16 24.34 8.63
C CYS A 13 -0.75 25.36 7.65
N ALA A 14 0.09 26.11 6.94
CA ALA A 14 -0.34 27.09 5.94
C ALA A 14 -1.17 26.43 4.83
N THR A 15 -0.75 25.26 4.34
CA THR A 15 -1.49 24.51 3.32
C THR A 15 -2.85 24.06 3.84
N LEU A 16 -2.92 23.51 5.05
CA LEU A 16 -4.19 23.07 5.66
C LEU A 16 -5.15 24.25 5.86
N LEU A 17 -4.65 25.38 6.36
CA LEU A 17 -5.45 26.60 6.54
C LEU A 17 -5.95 27.16 5.20
N ALA A 18 -5.08 27.20 4.19
CA ALA A 18 -5.45 27.67 2.85
C ALA A 18 -6.54 26.79 2.22
N THR A 19 -6.42 25.47 2.30
CA THR A 19 -7.44 24.53 1.83
C THR A 19 -8.77 24.72 2.56
N GLY A 20 -8.73 24.88 3.89
CA GLY A 20 -9.94 25.10 4.69
C GLY A 20 -10.61 26.43 4.35
N ALA A 21 -9.84 27.50 4.22
CA ALA A 21 -10.33 28.82 3.82
C ALA A 21 -10.94 28.80 2.42
N LEU A 22 -10.32 28.08 1.46
CA LEU A 22 -10.86 27.93 0.12
C LEU A 22 -12.21 27.19 0.13
N LEU A 23 -12.31 26.06 0.83
CA LEU A 23 -13.56 25.30 0.93
C LEU A 23 -14.66 26.12 1.62
N TYR A 24 -14.30 26.88 2.66
CA TYR A 24 -15.21 27.79 3.32
C TYR A 24 -15.66 28.93 2.41
N TRP A 25 -14.76 29.50 1.62
CA TRP A 25 -15.10 30.56 0.67
C TRP A 25 -16.08 30.07 -0.41
N VAL A 26 -15.92 28.83 -0.89
CA VAL A 26 -16.79 28.24 -1.92
C VAL A 26 -18.17 27.84 -1.37
N GLY A 27 -18.23 27.25 -0.17
CA GLY A 27 -19.46 26.60 0.33
C GLY A 27 -19.76 26.83 1.81
N GLY A 28 -19.12 27.81 2.45
CA GLY A 28 -19.21 28.03 3.89
C GLY A 28 -18.81 26.79 4.69
N TRP A 29 -19.45 26.60 5.84
CA TRP A 29 -19.23 25.42 6.67
C TRP A 29 -19.61 24.12 5.98
N ALA A 30 -20.60 24.12 5.08
CA ALA A 30 -20.94 22.94 4.30
C ALA A 30 -19.79 22.52 3.38
N GLY A 31 -19.10 23.47 2.76
CA GLY A 31 -17.90 23.21 1.96
C GLY A 31 -16.77 22.55 2.76
N VAL A 32 -16.53 22.99 4.00
CA VAL A 32 -15.52 22.38 4.88
C VAL A 32 -15.95 20.98 5.34
N VAL A 33 -17.19 20.82 5.78
CA VAL A 33 -17.70 19.54 6.29
C VAL A 33 -17.75 18.49 5.18
N PHE A 34 -18.43 18.77 4.07
CA PHE A 34 -18.63 17.79 3.00
C PHE A 34 -17.44 17.69 2.05
N GLY A 35 -16.66 18.76 1.87
CA GLY A 35 -15.49 18.76 1.01
C GLY A 35 -14.22 18.21 1.67
N TRP A 36 -14.17 18.16 3.01
CA TRP A 36 -12.97 17.71 3.72
C TRP A 36 -13.26 16.77 4.88
N LEU A 37 -13.97 17.21 5.92
CA LEU A 37 -14.07 16.44 7.16
C LEU A 37 -14.80 15.11 6.97
N LEU A 38 -15.92 15.11 6.25
CA LEU A 38 -16.70 13.91 6.00
C LEU A 38 -15.92 12.89 5.15
N PRO A 39 -15.31 13.23 3.99
CA PRO A 39 -14.45 12.30 3.26
C PRO A 39 -13.25 11.80 4.07
N LEU A 40 -12.63 12.65 4.90
CA LEU A 40 -11.53 12.26 5.76
C LEU A 40 -11.93 11.22 6.81
N LEU A 41 -13.14 11.31 7.35
CA LEU A 41 -13.63 10.39 8.38
C LEU A 41 -14.32 9.15 7.83
N THR A 42 -14.75 9.17 6.55
CA THR A 42 -15.54 8.08 5.95
C THR A 42 -14.82 7.41 4.80
N SER A 43 -14.45 8.15 3.76
CA SER A 43 -13.85 7.60 2.54
C SER A 43 -12.38 7.24 2.71
N TYR A 44 -11.61 8.08 3.41
CA TYR A 44 -10.17 7.83 3.61
C TYR A 44 -9.88 6.51 4.34
N PRO A 45 -10.56 6.14 5.45
CA PRO A 45 -10.36 4.83 6.07
C PRO A 45 -10.63 3.66 5.13
N VAL A 46 -11.66 3.77 4.26
CA VAL A 46 -11.98 2.75 3.27
C VAL A 46 -10.84 2.62 2.26
N PHE A 47 -10.31 3.73 1.75
CA PHE A 47 -9.19 3.70 0.81
C PHE A 47 -7.89 3.20 1.44
N ALA A 48 -7.60 3.60 2.68
CA ALA A 48 -6.46 3.08 3.43
C ALA A 48 -6.57 1.56 3.63
N TRP A 49 -7.77 1.06 3.93
CA TRP A 49 -8.02 -0.38 4.02
C TRP A 49 -7.83 -1.09 2.68
N VAL A 50 -8.35 -0.54 1.59
CA VAL A 50 -8.15 -1.09 0.24
C VAL A 50 -6.67 -1.12 -0.14
N SER A 51 -5.91 -0.09 0.22
CA SER A 51 -4.44 -0.05 0.05
C SER A 51 -3.77 -1.21 0.79
N LEU A 52 -4.09 -1.41 2.07
CA LEU A 52 -3.55 -2.53 2.86
C LEU A 52 -3.91 -3.91 2.30
N LEU A 53 -5.13 -4.08 1.79
CA LEU A 53 -5.55 -5.30 1.13
C LEU A 53 -4.80 -5.54 -0.18
N ALA A 54 -4.50 -4.49 -0.94
CA ALA A 54 -3.82 -4.59 -2.21
C ALA A 54 -2.32 -4.92 -2.05
N GLU A 55 -1.67 -4.35 -1.05
CA GLU A 55 -0.22 -4.44 -0.89
C GLU A 55 0.24 -5.67 -0.08
N HIS A 56 -0.68 -6.38 0.57
CA HIS A 56 -0.38 -7.59 1.35
C HIS A 56 -1.09 -8.84 0.83
N ARG A 57 -0.42 -9.97 1.02
CA ARG A 57 -0.87 -11.33 0.73
C ARG A 57 -1.54 -11.93 1.97
N TRP A 58 -2.72 -11.40 2.30
CA TRP A 58 -3.51 -11.90 3.42
C TRP A 58 -3.84 -13.40 3.27
N PHE A 59 -3.90 -14.10 4.41
CA PHE A 59 -4.25 -15.52 4.51
C PHE A 59 -3.25 -16.48 3.83
N MET A 60 -2.00 -16.07 3.65
CA MET A 60 -0.94 -16.98 3.21
C MET A 60 -0.50 -17.90 4.36
N PRO A 61 -0.31 -19.22 4.10
CA PRO A 61 0.26 -20.12 5.09
C PRO A 61 1.75 -19.84 5.31
N GLY A 62 2.22 -20.12 6.52
CA GLY A 62 3.61 -19.96 6.92
C GLY A 62 3.85 -18.70 7.74
N PHE A 63 4.70 -18.82 8.76
CA PHE A 63 5.14 -17.72 9.61
C PHE A 63 6.67 -17.82 9.76
N PRO A 64 7.43 -17.32 8.78
CA PRO A 64 8.88 -17.27 8.88
C PRO A 64 9.31 -16.54 10.16
N LEU A 65 10.34 -17.05 10.82
CA LEU A 65 10.92 -16.39 12.01
C LEU A 65 11.73 -15.15 11.62
N GLU A 66 12.32 -15.15 10.42
CA GLU A 66 13.08 -14.02 9.92
C GLU A 66 12.14 -12.95 9.36
N ARG A 67 12.32 -11.71 9.83
CA ARG A 67 11.54 -10.56 9.37
C ARG A 67 11.57 -10.39 7.85
N LEU A 68 12.74 -10.53 7.23
CA LEU A 68 12.90 -10.33 5.78
C LEU A 68 12.02 -11.30 4.97
N GLU A 69 12.07 -12.57 5.33
CA GLU A 69 11.27 -13.63 4.69
C GLU A 69 9.77 -13.43 4.96
N LEU A 70 9.41 -12.94 6.16
CA LEU A 70 8.01 -12.58 6.45
C LEU A 70 7.50 -11.46 5.53
N GLU A 71 8.29 -10.41 5.29
CA GLU A 71 7.90 -9.30 4.39
C GLU A 71 7.76 -9.77 2.93
N TYR A 72 8.64 -10.65 2.43
CA TYR A 72 8.50 -11.23 1.09
C TYR A 72 7.27 -12.15 0.98
N LEU A 73 6.97 -12.92 2.02
CA LEU A 73 5.83 -13.84 2.03
C LEU A 73 4.48 -13.07 2.10
N MET A 74 4.42 -12.05 2.96
CA MET A 74 3.21 -11.30 3.29
C MET A 74 3.01 -10.04 2.45
N GLY A 75 4.06 -9.48 1.85
CA GLY A 75 3.97 -8.30 0.99
C GLY A 75 3.98 -8.67 -0.49
N ARG A 76 3.76 -7.67 -1.34
CA ARG A 76 3.94 -7.79 -2.78
C ARG A 76 4.27 -6.43 -3.40
N PRO A 77 4.96 -6.39 -4.54
CA PRO A 77 4.98 -5.19 -5.37
C PRO A 77 3.74 -5.15 -6.28
N THR A 78 3.08 -4.00 -6.34
CA THR A 78 1.92 -3.78 -7.22
C THR A 78 2.19 -2.68 -8.23
N ASP A 79 2.09 -3.00 -9.52
CA ASP A 79 2.22 -2.03 -10.60
C ASP A 79 0.88 -1.46 -11.04
N TYR A 80 0.67 -0.17 -10.72
CA TYR A 80 -0.50 0.59 -11.15
C TYR A 80 -0.22 1.36 -12.45
N PHE A 81 -0.95 1.06 -13.52
CA PHE A 81 -0.76 1.63 -14.86
C PHE A 81 -1.89 2.55 -15.34
N GLY A 82 -1.54 3.45 -16.27
CA GLY A 82 -2.50 4.29 -16.98
C GLY A 82 -3.23 5.28 -16.06
N VAL A 83 -4.35 5.82 -16.54
CA VAL A 83 -5.16 6.80 -15.79
C VAL A 83 -5.73 6.19 -14.52
N ALA A 84 -6.23 4.95 -14.60
CA ALA A 84 -6.74 4.23 -13.43
C ALA A 84 -5.65 4.04 -12.37
N GLY A 85 -4.45 3.62 -12.78
CA GLY A 85 -3.33 3.46 -11.86
C GLY A 85 -2.84 4.78 -11.26
N TRP A 86 -2.87 5.87 -12.03
CA TRP A 86 -2.60 7.21 -11.50
C TRP A 86 -3.60 7.60 -10.42
N LEU A 87 -4.91 7.36 -10.63
CA LEU A 87 -5.94 7.61 -9.61
C LEU A 87 -5.68 6.81 -8.33
N VAL A 88 -5.31 5.52 -8.46
CA VAL A 88 -4.97 4.68 -7.30
C VAL A 88 -3.78 5.28 -6.53
N ARG A 89 -2.72 5.70 -7.22
CA ARG A 89 -1.53 6.29 -6.60
C ARG A 89 -1.79 7.66 -5.94
N VAL A 90 -2.89 8.34 -6.27
CA VAL A 90 -3.26 9.63 -5.68
C VAL A 90 -4.23 9.45 -4.52
N PHE A 91 -5.25 8.61 -4.67
CA PHE A 91 -6.38 8.53 -3.74
C PHE A 91 -6.38 7.31 -2.82
N ILE A 92 -5.71 6.22 -3.21
CA ILE A 92 -5.77 4.93 -2.49
C ILE A 92 -4.42 4.61 -1.85
N ALA A 93 -3.36 4.60 -2.64
CA ALA A 93 -2.01 4.24 -2.21
C ALA A 93 -1.03 5.42 -2.44
N PRO A 94 -1.19 6.54 -1.71
CA PRO A 94 -0.35 7.71 -1.91
C PRO A 94 1.09 7.46 -1.45
N THR A 95 2.05 8.02 -2.19
CA THR A 95 3.47 8.11 -1.81
C THR A 95 4.13 6.75 -1.54
N SER A 96 4.35 6.39 -0.27
CA SER A 96 4.98 5.13 0.17
C SER A 96 4.10 3.91 -0.06
N ASP A 97 2.78 4.07 -0.01
CA ASP A 97 1.86 2.93 -0.01
C ASP A 97 1.89 2.18 -1.33
N ALA A 98 2.02 2.87 -2.47
CA ALA A 98 2.17 2.21 -3.77
C ALA A 98 3.53 1.53 -3.97
N TYR A 99 4.44 1.60 -2.99
CA TYR A 99 5.72 0.92 -2.93
C TYR A 99 5.89 0.21 -1.58
N HIS A 100 4.78 -0.32 -1.03
CA HIS A 100 4.70 -0.81 0.33
C HIS A 100 5.76 -1.87 0.64
N LEU A 101 5.96 -2.87 -0.24
CA LEU A 101 6.97 -3.90 -0.01
C LEU A 101 8.37 -3.30 0.14
N VAL A 102 8.78 -2.34 -0.71
CA VAL A 102 10.06 -1.64 -0.53
C VAL A 102 10.09 -0.89 0.79
N HIS A 103 9.00 -0.22 1.15
CA HIS A 103 8.91 0.53 2.40
C HIS A 103 9.07 -0.40 3.62
N SER A 104 8.43 -1.56 3.60
CA SER A 104 8.59 -2.64 4.57
C SER A 104 10.04 -3.12 4.66
N LEU A 105 10.68 -3.41 3.52
CA LEU A 105 12.06 -3.89 3.47
C LEU A 105 13.06 -2.82 3.96
N TYR A 106 12.83 -1.55 3.61
CA TYR A 106 13.72 -0.42 3.86
C TYR A 106 12.99 0.77 4.51
N PRO A 107 12.50 0.64 5.76
CA PRO A 107 11.64 1.64 6.39
C PRO A 107 12.34 2.98 6.66
N GLY A 108 13.67 2.97 6.72
CA GLY A 108 14.49 4.18 6.87
C GLY A 108 14.66 5.00 5.59
N VAL A 109 14.27 4.46 4.42
CA VAL A 109 14.43 5.16 3.14
C VAL A 109 13.31 6.17 2.94
N ARG A 110 13.66 7.36 2.43
CA ARG A 110 12.68 8.39 2.10
C ARG A 110 11.80 7.95 0.92
N TRP A 111 10.51 8.26 1.01
CA TRP A 111 9.50 7.90 0.01
C TRP A 111 9.89 8.24 -1.44
N ASN A 112 10.62 9.34 -1.66
CA ASN A 112 11.01 9.79 -3.00
C ASN A 112 12.04 8.88 -3.69
N TYR A 113 12.73 8.00 -2.93
CA TYR A 113 13.67 7.02 -3.46
C TYR A 113 13.05 5.63 -3.65
N LEU A 114 11.89 5.36 -3.05
CA LEU A 114 11.21 4.06 -3.15
C LEU A 114 10.95 3.62 -4.60
N PRO A 115 10.53 4.50 -5.54
CA PRO A 115 10.35 4.08 -6.94
C PRO A 115 11.62 3.56 -7.61
N ALA A 116 12.78 4.14 -7.25
CA ALA A 116 14.06 3.73 -7.83
C ALA A 116 14.51 2.38 -7.25
N ILE A 117 14.31 2.17 -5.95
CA ILE A 117 14.63 0.90 -5.29
C ILE A 117 13.68 -0.20 -5.75
N ASP A 118 12.38 0.06 -5.87
CA ASP A 118 11.38 -0.87 -6.41
C ASP A 118 11.81 -1.39 -7.78
N ARG A 119 12.21 -0.48 -8.68
CA ARG A 119 12.72 -0.85 -10.01
C ARG A 119 13.98 -1.70 -9.93
N HIS A 120 14.91 -1.36 -9.04
CA HIS A 120 16.15 -2.12 -8.87
C HIS A 120 15.86 -3.54 -8.37
N LEU A 121 15.02 -3.69 -7.34
CA LEU A 121 14.65 -5.01 -6.80
C LEU A 121 13.90 -5.86 -7.83
N LYS A 122 13.00 -5.26 -8.61
CA LYS A 122 12.29 -5.96 -9.70
C LYS A 122 13.23 -6.58 -10.75
N ILE A 123 14.40 -5.98 -10.96
CA ILE A 123 15.39 -6.46 -11.94
C ILE A 123 16.36 -7.47 -11.31
N HIS A 124 16.75 -7.24 -10.06
CA HIS A 124 17.91 -7.91 -9.45
C HIS A 124 17.57 -8.90 -8.34
N ASP A 125 16.36 -8.91 -7.79
CA ASP A 125 15.92 -9.87 -6.78
C ASP A 125 14.67 -10.64 -7.25
N PRO A 126 14.81 -11.89 -7.72
CA PRO A 126 13.68 -12.70 -8.17
C PRO A 126 12.59 -12.89 -7.10
N ARG A 127 12.95 -12.95 -5.81
CA ARG A 127 11.99 -13.11 -4.70
C ARG A 127 11.06 -11.91 -4.60
N TYR A 128 11.55 -10.73 -4.96
CA TYR A 128 10.76 -9.50 -4.93
C TYR A 128 9.58 -9.57 -5.89
N THR A 129 9.75 -10.19 -7.05
CA THR A 129 8.70 -10.28 -8.09
C THR A 129 7.87 -11.57 -8.04
N GLU A 130 8.21 -12.51 -7.16
CA GLU A 130 7.55 -13.83 -7.09
C GLU A 130 6.02 -13.73 -6.95
N HIS A 131 5.56 -12.69 -6.27
CA HIS A 131 4.15 -12.46 -5.99
C HIS A 131 3.65 -11.10 -6.49
N ALA A 132 4.32 -10.57 -7.53
CA ALA A 132 3.97 -9.29 -8.12
C ALA A 132 2.51 -9.25 -8.61
N SER A 133 1.92 -8.06 -8.57
CA SER A 133 0.57 -7.81 -9.07
C SER A 133 0.54 -6.62 -10.01
N GLU A 134 -0.48 -6.59 -10.87
CA GLU A 134 -0.69 -5.52 -11.83
C GLU A 134 -2.11 -4.97 -11.70
N GLY A 135 -2.21 -3.70 -11.31
CA GLY A 135 -3.49 -3.03 -11.09
C GLY A 135 -4.22 -3.48 -9.82
N LEU A 136 -5.23 -2.70 -9.46
CA LEU A 136 -6.04 -2.94 -8.26
C LEU A 136 -7.15 -3.98 -8.50
N LEU A 137 -8.02 -3.70 -9.48
CA LEU A 137 -9.16 -4.56 -9.85
C LEU A 137 -8.89 -5.33 -11.15
N PHE A 138 -8.35 -4.63 -12.16
CA PHE A 138 -8.10 -5.18 -13.49
C PHE A 138 -6.60 -5.38 -13.69
N ARG A 139 -6.22 -6.56 -14.16
CA ARG A 139 -4.85 -6.84 -14.63
C ARG A 139 -4.63 -6.30 -16.03
N ARG A 140 -3.39 -5.95 -16.36
CA ARG A 140 -3.01 -5.47 -17.70
C ARG A 140 -2.16 -6.48 -18.48
N GLY A 141 -1.36 -7.27 -17.79
CA GLY A 141 -0.42 -8.23 -18.35
C GLY A 141 -0.58 -9.61 -17.71
N ASN A 142 0.56 -10.21 -17.33
CA ASN A 142 0.62 -11.63 -16.96
C ASN A 142 0.42 -11.88 -15.47
N ALA A 143 0.56 -10.86 -14.62
CA ALA A 143 0.32 -10.97 -13.19
C ALA A 143 -1.17 -10.76 -12.85
N PRO A 144 -1.67 -11.35 -11.74
CA PRO A 144 -3.01 -11.08 -11.24
C PRO A 144 -3.15 -9.61 -10.80
N SER A 145 -4.40 -9.13 -10.69
CA SER A 145 -4.64 -7.87 -9.98
C SER A 145 -4.54 -8.11 -8.48
N ALA A 146 -4.23 -7.06 -7.73
CA ALA A 146 -4.01 -7.17 -6.29
C ALA A 146 -5.21 -7.81 -5.58
N LEU A 147 -6.44 -7.43 -5.95
CA LEU A 147 -7.66 -7.96 -5.33
C LEU A 147 -8.16 -9.28 -5.94
N SER A 148 -7.76 -9.65 -7.16
CA SER A 148 -8.18 -10.94 -7.74
C SER A 148 -7.57 -12.11 -6.99
N GLU A 149 -6.28 -12.03 -6.63
CA GLU A 149 -5.59 -13.09 -5.90
C GLU A 149 -6.11 -13.23 -4.46
N LEU A 150 -6.45 -12.10 -3.80
CA LEU A 150 -7.12 -12.13 -2.49
C LEU A 150 -8.47 -12.85 -2.58
N ARG A 151 -9.29 -12.51 -3.58
CA ARG A 151 -10.57 -13.19 -3.82
C ARG A 151 -10.37 -14.69 -4.03
N GLU A 152 -9.39 -15.08 -4.84
CA GLU A 152 -9.08 -16.48 -5.11
C GLU A 152 -8.77 -17.24 -3.81
N ARG A 153 -7.96 -16.67 -2.91
CA ARG A 153 -7.69 -17.28 -1.59
C ARG A 153 -8.92 -17.39 -0.70
N LEU A 154 -9.77 -16.38 -0.70
CA LEU A 154 -10.97 -16.35 0.15
C LEU A 154 -12.06 -17.32 -0.33
N VAL A 155 -12.13 -17.58 -1.63
CA VAL A 155 -13.14 -18.46 -2.24
C VAL A 155 -12.60 -19.88 -2.44
N ALA A 156 -11.28 -20.06 -2.53
CA ALA A 156 -10.68 -21.38 -2.49
C ALA A 156 -11.11 -22.08 -1.20
N GLN A 157 -11.56 -23.33 -1.32
CA GLN A 157 -11.90 -24.13 -0.15
C GLN A 157 -10.71 -24.16 0.82
N PRO A 158 -10.94 -24.12 2.14
CA PRO A 158 -9.86 -24.17 3.10
C PRO A 158 -9.01 -25.40 2.78
N LEU A 159 -7.69 -25.22 2.68
CA LEU A 159 -6.72 -26.31 2.71
C LEU A 159 -6.72 -26.91 4.12
N SER A 160 -7.84 -27.51 4.51
CA SER A 160 -7.98 -28.40 5.66
C SER A 160 -7.10 -29.63 5.40
N GLY A 161 -5.78 -29.48 5.54
CA GLY A 161 -4.83 -30.56 5.27
C GLY A 161 -3.37 -30.19 5.04
N ARG A 162 -2.97 -28.89 5.04
CA ARG A 162 -1.55 -28.51 4.81
C ARG A 162 -0.89 -27.66 5.89
N LEU A 163 -1.54 -27.45 7.04
CA LEU A 163 -0.84 -26.91 8.21
C LEU A 163 -0.14 -28.06 8.95
N SER A 164 0.92 -28.60 8.34
CA SER A 164 1.94 -29.27 9.14
C SER A 164 2.66 -28.17 9.90
N THR A 165 2.41 -28.09 11.21
CA THR A 165 3.27 -27.36 12.14
C THR A 165 4.60 -28.12 12.25
N GLN A 166 5.39 -28.15 11.18
CA GLN A 166 6.78 -28.59 11.27
C GLN A 166 7.60 -27.41 11.79
N GLY A 167 7.54 -27.20 13.11
CA GLY A 167 8.70 -26.72 13.83
C GLY A 167 9.71 -27.86 13.85
N SER A 168 10.63 -27.87 12.90
CA SER A 168 11.83 -28.71 12.99
C SER A 168 12.66 -28.18 14.16
N HIS A 169 12.49 -28.80 15.32
CA HIS A 169 13.49 -28.77 16.38
C HIS A 169 14.79 -29.34 15.78
N HIS A 170 15.79 -28.49 15.63
CA HIS A 170 17.16 -28.93 15.50
C HIS A 170 17.67 -29.22 16.91
N ASP A 171 17.85 -30.51 17.21
CA ASP A 171 18.71 -30.98 18.29
C ASP A 171 20.19 -30.72 17.97
#